data_AF-A0A969J9N4-F1
#
_entry.id   AF-A0A969J9N4-F1
#
_cell.length_a   1.000
_cell.length_b   1.000
_cell.length_c   1.000
_cell.angle_alpha   90.00
_cell.angle_beta   90.00
_cell.angle_gamma   90.00
#
_symmetry.space_group_name_H-M   'P 1'
#
loop_
_entity.id
_entity.type
_entity.pdbx_description
1 polymer ?
#
loop_
_entity_poly.entity_id
_entity_poly.type
_entity_poly.pdbx_seq_one_letter_code
_entity_poly.pdbx_strand_id
1 'polypeptide(L)'
;MVQVSGVQSATQAQKPKIEVLDVCKSKEVADLLLGFAIDSPAAGNVYEGNIIPLKGWTLGRKVPIIALEVASQDKLLQSIELNDVREDLVDVYPDIPNAKYSGFCKELSIGNFLEEIDLSLEAVLEDRTRICIASIRLGCKALISPEVEADLKRSRTLLREYREKLDASQNRIQQLRAQFEEGFSQKIRI
;
A
#
# COMPACT_ATOMS: atom_id res chain seq x y z
N MET A 1 48.85 5.60 25.35
CA MET A 1 47.86 6.32 24.53
C MET A 1 47.48 5.41 23.38
N VAL A 2 46.34 4.75 23.46
CA VAL A 2 45.77 3.97 22.35
C VAL A 2 44.49 4.68 21.97
N GLN A 3 44.47 5.33 20.81
CA GLN A 3 43.27 5.95 20.29
C GLN A 3 42.33 4.86 19.78
N VAL A 4 41.10 4.89 20.28
CA VAL A 4 39.99 4.07 19.81
C VAL A 4 39.44 4.78 18.57
N SER A 5 39.74 4.26 17.38
CA SER A 5 39.13 4.73 16.14
C SER A 5 37.64 4.40 16.17
N GLY A 6 36.82 5.45 16.27
CA GLY A 6 35.37 5.36 16.20
C GLY A 6 34.93 4.80 14.85
N VAL A 7 34.17 3.72 14.89
CA VAL A 7 33.41 3.21 13.75
C VAL A 7 32.25 4.17 13.53
N GLN A 8 32.42 5.13 12.62
CA GLN A 8 31.30 5.84 12.02
C GLN A 8 30.80 5.00 10.85
N SER A 9 29.85 4.11 11.11
CA SER A 9 28.99 3.55 10.07
C SER A 9 27.69 4.34 10.10
N ALA A 10 27.54 5.26 9.15
CA ALA A 10 26.28 5.91 8.87
C ALA A 10 25.29 4.84 8.40
N THR A 11 24.28 4.55 9.22
CA THR A 11 23.14 3.70 8.86
C THR A 11 22.43 4.37 7.68
N GLN A 12 22.68 3.89 6.47
CA GLN A 12 21.87 4.28 5.30
C GLN A 12 20.46 3.76 5.53
N ALA A 13 19.53 4.67 5.85
CA ALA A 13 18.11 4.37 5.92
C ALA A 13 17.68 3.87 4.53
N GLN A 14 17.39 2.58 4.45
CA GLN A 14 16.91 1.93 3.24
C GLN A 14 15.52 2.50 2.90
N LYS A 15 15.37 3.05 1.69
CA LYS A 15 14.10 3.62 1.22
C LYS A 15 13.10 2.50 0.91
N PRO A 16 11.83 2.60 1.34
CA PRO A 16 10.81 1.58 1.06
C PRO A 16 10.69 1.33 -0.45
N LYS A 17 10.24 0.14 -0.86
CA LYS A 17 9.99 -0.17 -2.26
C LYS A 17 8.51 -0.44 -2.47
N ILE A 18 7.90 0.32 -3.37
CA ILE A 18 6.52 0.13 -3.79
C ILE A 18 6.52 -0.70 -5.06
N GLU A 19 5.74 -1.78 -5.06
CA GLU A 19 5.47 -2.59 -6.24
C GLU A 19 4.04 -2.35 -6.70
N VAL A 20 3.86 -2.18 -8.01
CA VAL A 20 2.54 -2.07 -8.62
C VAL A 20 2.06 -3.48 -8.90
N LEU A 21 1.14 -3.97 -8.09
CA LEU A 21 0.64 -5.34 -8.21
C LEU A 21 -0.32 -5.46 -9.38
N ASP A 22 -1.18 -4.46 -9.58
CA ASP A 22 -2.16 -4.47 -10.66
C ASP A 22 -2.63 -3.07 -11.05
N VAL A 23 -3.07 -2.93 -12.30
CA VAL A 23 -3.71 -1.73 -12.85
C VAL A 23 -4.92 -2.16 -13.68
N CYS A 24 -6.11 -2.04 -13.08
CA CYS A 24 -7.37 -2.42 -13.70
C CYS A 24 -8.10 -1.20 -14.24
N LYS A 25 -8.47 -1.21 -15.53
CA LYS A 25 -9.28 -0.17 -16.15
C LYS A 25 -10.77 -0.49 -16.00
N SER A 26 -11.58 0.49 -15.62
CA SER A 26 -13.04 0.33 -15.56
C SER A 26 -13.61 0.09 -16.96
N LYS A 27 -14.57 -0.83 -17.07
CA LYS A 27 -15.28 -1.12 -18.32
C LYS A 27 -16.56 -0.29 -18.47
N GLU A 28 -17.11 0.22 -17.38
CA GLU A 28 -18.42 0.90 -17.30
C GLU A 28 -18.33 2.42 -17.52
N VAL A 29 -17.41 2.87 -18.37
CA VAL A 29 -17.09 4.30 -18.59
C VAL A 29 -17.46 4.81 -19.98
N ALA A 30 -17.89 3.91 -20.87
CA ALA A 30 -18.03 4.18 -22.30
C ALA A 30 -19.04 5.30 -22.65
N ASP A 31 -20.08 5.47 -21.84
CA ASP A 31 -21.15 6.44 -22.14
C ASP A 31 -20.77 7.89 -21.79
N LEU A 32 -19.85 8.06 -20.84
CA LEU A 32 -19.45 9.37 -20.32
C LEU A 32 -18.06 9.80 -20.82
N LEU A 33 -17.22 8.85 -21.25
CA LEU A 33 -15.89 9.10 -21.78
C LEU A 33 -15.82 8.80 -23.29
N LEU A 34 -15.04 9.60 -24.01
CA LEU A 34 -14.59 9.24 -25.37
C LEU A 34 -13.45 8.23 -25.32
N GLY A 35 -12.56 8.37 -24.35
CA GLY A 35 -11.44 7.48 -24.14
C GLY A 35 -10.57 7.92 -22.97
N PHE A 36 -9.70 7.01 -22.53
CA PHE A 36 -8.66 7.29 -21.56
C PHE A 36 -7.53 6.27 -21.68
N ALA A 37 -6.35 6.64 -21.22
CA ALA A 37 -5.25 5.70 -21.01
C ALA A 37 -4.50 6.01 -19.72
N ILE A 38 -3.90 4.95 -19.17
CA ILE A 38 -2.91 5.03 -18.10
C ILE A 38 -1.62 4.52 -18.73
N ASP A 39 -0.68 5.44 -18.92
CA ASP A 39 0.62 5.19 -19.52
C ASP A 39 1.62 4.75 -18.44
N SER A 40 1.45 5.24 -17.21
CA SER A 40 2.21 4.83 -16.02
C SER A 40 1.35 5.07 -14.77
N PRO A 41 1.40 4.22 -13.73
CA PRO A 41 2.23 3.02 -13.62
C PRO A 41 1.68 1.82 -14.42
N ALA A 42 2.52 0.81 -14.63
CA ALA A 42 2.12 -0.50 -15.14
C ALA A 42 2.34 -1.60 -14.09
N ALA A 43 1.54 -2.66 -14.15
CA ALA A 43 1.71 -3.83 -13.28
C ALA A 43 3.14 -4.40 -13.39
N GLY A 44 3.71 -4.77 -12.25
CA GLY A 44 5.09 -5.22 -12.11
C GLY A 44 6.14 -4.11 -12.01
N ASN A 45 5.77 -2.82 -12.17
CA ASN A 45 6.71 -1.73 -11.91
C ASN A 45 7.06 -1.67 -10.41
N VAL A 46 8.33 -1.36 -10.13
CA VAL A 46 8.84 -1.18 -8.76
C VAL A 46 9.47 0.20 -8.66
N TYR A 47 9.11 0.96 -7.64
CA TYR A 47 9.60 2.31 -7.38
C TYR A 47 10.31 2.37 -6.02
N GLU A 48 11.38 3.16 -5.96
CA GLU A 48 12.06 3.45 -4.70
C GLU A 48 11.41 4.62 -3.96
N GLY A 49 11.31 4.48 -2.65
CA GLY A 49 10.59 5.42 -1.79
C GLY A 49 9.07 5.24 -1.89
N ASN A 50 8.38 6.34 -1.63
CA ASN A 50 6.93 6.42 -1.47
C ASN A 50 6.26 7.20 -2.60
N ILE A 51 6.94 7.33 -3.75
CA ILE A 51 6.49 8.16 -4.86
C ILE A 51 6.33 7.28 -6.09
N ILE A 52 5.16 7.34 -6.72
CA ILE A 52 4.90 6.68 -8.00
C ILE A 52 4.48 7.70 -9.05
N PRO A 53 4.95 7.60 -10.30
CA PRO A 53 4.46 8.42 -11.39
C PRO A 53 3.07 7.94 -11.82
N LEU A 54 2.14 8.87 -11.97
CA LEU A 54 0.85 8.66 -12.61
C LEU A 54 0.80 9.52 -13.87
N LYS A 55 0.69 8.86 -15.03
CA LYS A 55 0.71 9.47 -16.35
C LYS A 55 -0.34 8.86 -17.26
N GLY A 56 -0.91 9.67 -18.12
CA GLY A 56 -1.92 9.22 -19.07
C GLY A 56 -2.72 10.38 -19.64
N TRP A 57 -3.91 10.07 -20.13
CA TRP A 57 -4.84 11.04 -20.67
C TRP A 57 -6.28 10.58 -20.47
N THR A 58 -7.21 11.52 -20.47
CA THR A 58 -8.64 11.23 -20.34
C THR A 58 -9.51 12.26 -21.04
N LEU A 59 -10.57 11.81 -21.72
CA LEU A 59 -11.47 12.65 -22.49
C LEU A 59 -12.93 12.38 -22.15
N GLY A 60 -13.62 13.42 -21.69
CA GLY A 60 -15.07 13.42 -21.51
C GLY A 60 -15.80 13.46 -22.84
N ARG A 61 -16.96 12.79 -22.92
CA ARG A 61 -17.75 12.70 -24.16
C ARG A 61 -18.64 13.91 -24.40
N LYS A 62 -19.47 14.24 -23.40
CA LYS A 62 -20.44 15.34 -23.49
C LYS A 62 -20.07 16.50 -22.59
N VAL A 63 -19.57 16.17 -21.40
CA VAL A 63 -19.15 17.14 -20.39
C VAL A 63 -17.63 17.01 -20.23
N PRO A 64 -16.88 18.12 -20.22
CA PRO A 64 -15.43 18.10 -20.03
C PRO A 64 -15.03 17.49 -18.69
N ILE A 65 -13.88 16.83 -18.66
CA ILE A 65 -13.21 16.43 -17.43
C ILE A 65 -12.34 17.60 -16.98
N ILE A 66 -12.46 17.98 -15.73
CA ILE A 66 -11.74 19.13 -15.15
C ILE A 66 -10.60 18.70 -14.22
N ALA A 67 -10.66 17.48 -13.68
CA ALA A 67 -9.62 16.93 -12.82
C ALA A 67 -9.67 15.39 -12.77
N LEU A 68 -8.57 14.80 -12.29
CA LEU A 68 -8.55 13.45 -11.77
C LEU A 68 -8.35 13.48 -10.26
N GLU A 69 -9.11 12.65 -9.55
CA GLU A 69 -8.97 12.43 -8.11
C GLU A 69 -8.41 11.03 -7.88
N VAL A 70 -7.37 10.94 -7.05
CA VAL A 70 -6.82 9.68 -6.55
C VAL A 70 -7.31 9.52 -5.12
N ALA A 71 -8.01 8.43 -4.83
CA ALA A 71 -8.53 8.15 -3.50
C ALA A 71 -8.16 6.73 -3.03
N SER A 72 -8.21 6.52 -1.73
CA SER A 72 -8.13 5.20 -1.12
C SER A 72 -9.12 5.12 0.04
N GLN A 73 -9.93 4.07 0.09
CA GLN A 73 -10.98 3.89 1.11
C GLN A 73 -11.85 5.16 1.28
N ASP A 74 -12.31 5.73 0.16
CA ASP A 74 -13.11 6.98 0.08
C ASP A 74 -12.40 8.25 0.58
N LYS A 75 -11.11 8.18 0.91
CA LYS A 75 -10.29 9.34 1.27
C LYS A 75 -9.54 9.84 0.05
N LEU A 76 -9.83 11.09 -0.34
CA LEU A 76 -9.06 11.80 -1.36
C LEU A 76 -7.60 11.93 -0.91
N LEU A 77 -6.68 11.36 -1.68
CA LEU A 77 -5.24 11.49 -1.49
C LEU A 77 -4.71 12.69 -2.26
N GLN A 78 -5.12 12.84 -3.51
CA GLN A 78 -4.61 13.87 -4.40
C GLN A 78 -5.59 14.21 -5.51
N SER A 79 -5.70 15.49 -5.85
CA SER A 79 -6.36 15.99 -7.06
C SER A 79 -5.30 16.39 -8.08
N ILE A 80 -5.54 16.08 -9.35
CA ILE A 80 -4.61 16.22 -10.46
C ILE A 80 -5.30 17.00 -11.57
N GLU A 81 -4.69 18.11 -11.97
CA GLU A 81 -5.15 18.91 -13.10
C GLU A 81 -4.78 18.25 -14.43
N LEU A 82 -5.64 18.43 -15.44
CA LEU A 82 -5.41 18.02 -16.81
C LEU A 82 -4.83 19.19 -17.59
N ASN A 83 -3.51 19.21 -17.76
CA ASN A 83 -2.78 20.30 -18.43
C ASN A 83 -1.56 19.79 -19.22
N ASP A 84 -1.31 18.48 -19.23
CA ASP A 84 -0.21 17.90 -19.99
C ASP A 84 -0.60 17.82 -21.48
N VAL A 85 0.29 18.30 -22.35
CA VAL A 85 -0.03 18.49 -23.77
C VAL A 85 0.06 17.17 -24.53
N ARG A 86 -1.01 16.83 -25.26
CA ARG A 86 -1.15 15.63 -26.08
C ARG A 86 -1.48 15.99 -27.52
N GLU A 87 -0.46 16.38 -28.28
CA GLU A 87 -0.62 16.72 -29.71
C GLU A 87 -1.14 15.51 -30.51
N ASP A 88 -0.71 14.30 -30.12
CA ASP A 88 -1.17 13.03 -30.69
C ASP A 88 -2.70 12.85 -30.61
N LEU A 89 -3.35 13.44 -29.61
CA LEU A 89 -4.80 13.36 -29.43
C LEU A 89 -5.57 14.43 -30.20
N VAL A 90 -4.93 15.54 -30.61
CA VAL A 90 -5.57 16.55 -31.45
C VAL A 90 -5.84 15.99 -32.84
N ASP A 91 -4.92 15.21 -33.38
CA ASP A 91 -5.09 14.56 -34.69
C ASP A 91 -6.18 13.48 -34.66
N VAL A 92 -6.29 12.75 -33.54
CA VAL A 92 -7.29 11.67 -33.37
C VAL A 92 -8.68 12.24 -33.03
N TYR A 93 -8.74 13.35 -32.28
CA TYR A 93 -9.98 13.98 -31.81
C TYR A 93 -10.03 15.48 -32.15
N PRO A 94 -10.03 15.86 -33.45
CA PRO A 94 -9.93 17.26 -33.86
C PRO A 94 -11.15 18.10 -33.44
N ASP A 95 -12.31 17.47 -33.29
CA ASP A 95 -13.56 18.14 -32.91
C ASP A 95 -13.70 18.37 -31.40
N ILE A 96 -12.73 17.93 -30.60
CA ILE A 96 -12.76 18.07 -29.14
C ILE A 96 -11.82 19.21 -28.73
N PRO A 97 -12.34 20.40 -28.33
CA PRO A 97 -11.52 21.58 -28.07
C PRO A 97 -10.42 21.35 -27.03
N ASN A 98 -10.69 20.49 -26.05
CA ASN A 98 -9.78 20.23 -24.93
C ASN A 98 -8.92 18.97 -25.13
N ALA A 99 -8.95 18.34 -26.32
CA ALA A 99 -8.12 17.16 -26.60
C ALA A 99 -6.63 17.41 -26.35
N LYS A 100 -6.15 18.59 -26.73
CA LYS A 100 -4.76 19.00 -26.54
C LYS A 100 -4.28 18.97 -25.09
N TYR A 101 -5.15 19.27 -24.12
CA TYR A 101 -4.80 19.42 -22.70
C TYR A 101 -5.33 18.28 -21.83
N SER A 102 -5.70 17.16 -22.46
CA SER A 102 -6.31 16.02 -21.79
C SER A 102 -5.33 15.13 -21.02
N GLY A 103 -4.03 15.41 -21.15
CA GLY A 103 -2.96 14.66 -20.49
C GLY A 103 -2.81 15.02 -19.02
N PHE A 104 -2.31 14.07 -18.26
CA PHE A 104 -1.85 14.26 -16.90
C PHE A 104 -0.47 13.61 -16.70
N CYS A 105 0.35 14.26 -15.89
CA CYS A 105 1.65 13.75 -15.48
C CYS A 105 1.93 14.25 -14.07
N LYS A 106 1.88 13.35 -13.08
CA LYS A 106 2.04 13.72 -11.68
C LYS A 106 2.77 12.66 -10.88
N GLU A 107 3.60 13.10 -9.94
CA GLU A 107 4.14 12.25 -8.90
C GLU A 107 3.13 12.14 -7.76
N LEU A 108 2.73 10.91 -7.44
CA LEU A 108 1.84 10.59 -6.32
C LEU A 108 2.67 10.19 -5.12
N SER A 109 2.51 10.90 -4.00
CA SER A 109 3.06 10.46 -2.72
C SER A 109 2.09 9.49 -2.05
N ILE A 110 2.43 8.21 -2.10
CA ILE A 110 1.69 7.15 -1.42
C ILE A 110 2.19 7.15 0.02
N GLY A 111 1.34 7.53 0.98
CA GLY A 111 1.70 7.51 2.41
C GLY A 111 2.21 6.14 2.87
N ASN A 112 2.63 6.02 4.13
CA ASN A 112 3.10 4.72 4.63
C ASN A 112 1.95 3.70 4.71
N PHE A 113 2.12 2.54 4.10
CA PHE A 113 1.23 1.38 4.21
C PHE A 113 2.05 0.11 4.44
N LEU A 114 1.46 -0.88 5.13
CA LEU A 114 2.20 -2.04 5.66
C LEU A 114 2.25 -3.23 4.70
N GLU A 115 1.16 -3.49 3.97
CA GLU A 115 1.05 -4.66 3.10
C GLU A 115 0.64 -4.23 1.70
N GLU A 116 -0.65 -3.92 1.52
CA GLU A 116 -1.21 -3.50 0.24
C GLU A 116 -2.13 -2.29 0.42
N ILE A 117 -2.28 -1.51 -0.64
CA ILE A 117 -3.25 -0.43 -0.72
C ILE A 117 -3.88 -0.40 -2.11
N ASP A 118 -5.20 -0.30 -2.15
CA ASP A 118 -5.95 -0.06 -3.38
C ASP A 118 -6.21 1.44 -3.52
N LEU A 119 -5.93 1.95 -4.72
CA LEU A 119 -6.22 3.32 -5.13
C LEU A 119 -7.31 3.32 -6.21
N SER A 120 -8.29 4.20 -6.08
CA SER A 120 -9.20 4.55 -7.17
C SER A 120 -8.67 5.79 -7.90
N LEU A 121 -8.80 5.77 -9.23
CA LEU A 121 -8.60 6.93 -10.07
C LEU A 121 -9.97 7.35 -10.62
N GLU A 122 -10.41 8.55 -10.25
CA GLU A 122 -11.73 9.07 -10.55
C GLU A 122 -11.62 10.29 -11.45
N ALA A 123 -12.34 10.29 -12.58
CA ALA A 123 -12.50 11.48 -13.41
C ALA A 123 -13.61 12.35 -12.84
N VAL A 124 -13.31 13.63 -12.64
CA VAL A 124 -14.27 14.65 -12.19
C VAL A 124 -14.67 15.49 -13.38
N LEU A 125 -15.95 15.45 -13.71
CA LEU A 125 -16.53 16.21 -14.81
C LEU A 125 -16.92 17.61 -14.32
N GLU A 126 -17.09 18.55 -15.25
CA GLU A 126 -17.47 19.94 -14.93
C GLU A 126 -18.80 20.03 -14.16
N ASP A 127 -19.74 19.11 -14.42
CA ASP A 127 -21.01 18.98 -13.69
C ASP A 127 -20.88 18.34 -12.31
N ARG A 128 -19.63 18.08 -11.86
CA ARG A 128 -19.24 17.43 -10.60
C ARG A 128 -19.56 15.94 -10.52
N THR A 129 -19.98 15.32 -11.62
CA THR A 129 -20.06 13.86 -11.71
C THR A 129 -18.68 13.26 -11.53
N ARG A 130 -18.56 12.22 -10.70
CA ARG A 130 -17.34 11.44 -10.52
C ARG A 130 -17.50 10.08 -11.15
N ILE A 131 -16.46 9.63 -11.85
CA ILE A 131 -16.46 8.33 -12.52
C ILE A 131 -15.15 7.62 -12.25
N CYS A 132 -15.23 6.43 -11.65
CA CYS A 132 -14.05 5.58 -11.47
C CYS A 132 -13.57 5.05 -12.82
N ILE A 133 -12.40 5.50 -13.28
CA ILE A 133 -11.81 5.12 -14.57
C ILE A 133 -10.81 3.97 -14.43
N ALA A 134 -10.20 3.81 -13.26
CA ALA A 134 -9.28 2.72 -13.00
C ALA A 134 -9.05 2.49 -11.49
N SER A 135 -8.53 1.32 -11.17
CA SER A 135 -7.99 0.98 -9.86
C SER A 135 -6.53 0.53 -9.97
N ILE A 136 -5.69 0.98 -9.04
CA ILE A 136 -4.27 0.61 -8.95
C ILE A 136 -4.05 -0.08 -7.62
N ARG A 137 -3.54 -1.31 -7.64
CA ARG A 137 -3.16 -2.03 -6.42
C ARG A 137 -1.65 -1.93 -6.23
N LEU A 138 -1.24 -1.50 -5.05
CA LEU A 138 0.16 -1.36 -4.67
C LEU A 138 0.50 -2.28 -3.52
N GLY A 139 1.69 -2.86 -3.55
CA GLY A 139 2.30 -3.64 -2.47
C GLY A 139 3.52 -2.93 -1.92
N CYS A 140 3.70 -2.99 -0.60
CA CYS A 140 4.90 -2.52 0.06
C CYS A 140 5.82 -3.72 0.25
N LYS A 141 6.97 -3.73 -0.44
CA LYS A 141 8.08 -4.58 -0.02
C LYS A 141 8.74 -3.87 1.16
N ALA A 142 8.21 -4.15 2.34
CA ALA A 142 8.78 -3.67 3.59
C ALA A 142 10.25 -4.08 3.63
N LEU A 143 11.13 -3.10 3.53
CA LEU A 143 12.50 -3.26 3.96
C LEU A 143 12.44 -3.22 5.48
N ILE A 144 12.07 -4.34 6.09
CA ILE A 144 12.36 -4.53 7.51
C ILE A 144 13.87 -4.38 7.60
N SER A 145 14.37 -3.38 8.33
CA SER A 145 15.82 -3.24 8.48
C SER A 145 16.35 -4.55 9.09
N PRO A 146 17.57 -4.98 8.75
CA PRO A 146 18.13 -6.20 9.33
C PRO A 146 18.12 -6.20 10.87
N GLU A 147 18.22 -5.01 11.46
CA GLU A 147 18.09 -4.77 12.90
C GLU A 147 16.67 -5.05 13.42
N VAL A 148 15.64 -4.50 12.75
CA VAL A 148 14.23 -4.73 13.12
C VAL A 148 13.86 -6.20 12.88
N GLU A 149 14.39 -6.84 11.85
CA GLU A 149 14.17 -8.27 11.58
C GLU A 149 14.85 -9.16 12.63
N ALA A 150 16.09 -8.82 13.01
CA ALA A 150 16.79 -9.51 14.10
C ALA A 150 16.04 -9.35 15.43
N ASP A 151 15.53 -8.17 15.73
CA ASP A 151 14.76 -7.91 16.95
C ASP A 151 13.39 -8.59 16.93
N LEU A 152 12.69 -8.65 15.79
CA LEU A 152 11.49 -9.45 15.60
C LEU A 152 11.76 -10.94 15.84
N LYS A 153 12.88 -11.45 15.30
CA LYS A 153 13.29 -12.86 15.48
C LYS A 153 13.61 -13.16 16.95
N ARG A 154 14.37 -12.29 17.62
CA ARG A 154 14.67 -12.41 19.06
C ARG A 154 13.39 -12.40 19.89
N SER A 155 12.49 -11.45 19.62
CA SER A 155 11.22 -11.32 20.33
C SER A 155 10.35 -12.57 20.15
N ARG A 156 10.27 -13.12 18.94
CA ARG A 156 9.55 -14.38 18.66
C ARG A 156 10.16 -15.58 19.42
N THR A 157 11.48 -15.69 19.46
CA THR A 157 12.16 -16.76 20.21
C THR A 157 11.87 -16.65 21.72
N LEU A 158 12.02 -15.45 22.30
CA LEU A 158 11.74 -15.23 23.71
C LEU A 158 10.29 -15.57 24.07
N LEU A 159 9.33 -15.15 23.23
CA LEU A 159 7.91 -15.48 23.46
C LEU A 159 7.65 -16.97 23.44
N ARG A 160 8.33 -17.73 22.57
CA ARG A 160 8.26 -19.20 22.57
C ARG A 160 8.79 -19.78 23.88
N GLU A 161 9.97 -19.36 24.32
CA GLU A 161 10.57 -19.84 25.57
C GLU A 161 9.70 -19.53 26.80
N TYR A 162 9.16 -18.31 26.87
CA TYR A 162 8.25 -17.94 27.95
C TYR A 162 7.00 -18.82 27.95
N ARG A 163 6.45 -19.12 26.78
CA ARG A 163 5.27 -19.99 26.65
C ARG A 163 5.56 -21.41 27.12
N GLU A 164 6.70 -21.98 26.75
CA GLU A 164 7.15 -23.30 27.20
C GLU A 164 7.32 -23.36 28.73
N LYS A 165 7.92 -22.32 29.33
CA LYS A 165 8.05 -22.22 30.79
C LYS A 165 6.69 -22.11 31.47
N LEU A 166 5.76 -21.38 30.88
CA LEU A 166 4.41 -21.21 31.40
C LEU A 166 3.64 -22.54 31.37
N ASP A 167 3.73 -23.27 30.26
CA ASP A 167 3.14 -24.60 30.09
C ASP A 167 3.72 -25.61 31.10
N ALA A 168 5.04 -25.61 31.29
CA ALA A 168 5.71 -26.46 32.27
C ALA A 168 5.27 -26.15 33.71
N SER A 169 5.15 -24.86 34.06
CA SER A 169 4.67 -24.43 35.38
C SER A 169 3.22 -24.85 35.61
N GLN A 170 2.34 -24.69 34.62
CA GLN A 170 0.95 -25.12 34.69
C GLN A 170 0.81 -26.63 34.87
N ASN A 171 1.55 -27.42 34.08
CA ASN A 171 1.57 -28.87 34.21
C ASN A 171 2.03 -29.30 35.62
N ARG A 172 3.06 -28.62 36.17
CA ARG A 172 3.53 -28.91 37.52
C ARG A 172 2.47 -28.62 38.58
N ILE A 173 1.75 -27.51 38.47
CA ILE A 173 0.65 -27.16 39.38
C ILE A 173 -0.46 -28.20 39.30
N GLN A 174 -0.83 -28.67 38.09
CA GLN A 174 -1.85 -29.70 37.91
C GLN A 174 -1.44 -31.03 38.54
N GLN A 175 -0.19 -31.47 38.36
CA GLN A 175 0.33 -32.68 39.00
C GLN A 175 0.28 -32.59 40.52
N LEU A 176 0.69 -31.46 41.10
CA LEU A 176 0.64 -31.27 42.54
C LEU A 176 -0.81 -31.32 43.04
N ARG A 177 -1.75 -30.67 42.34
CA ARG A 177 -3.18 -30.74 42.69
C ARG A 177 -3.71 -32.17 42.67
N ALA A 178 -3.42 -32.94 41.62
CA ALA A 178 -3.83 -34.34 41.51
C ALA A 178 -3.24 -35.20 42.66
N GLN A 179 -1.97 -35.01 43.00
CA GLN A 179 -1.33 -35.70 44.13
C GLN A 179 -1.97 -35.36 45.47
N PHE A 180 -2.35 -34.10 45.69
CA PHE A 180 -3.06 -33.68 46.89
C PHE A 180 -4.47 -34.29 46.97
N GLU A 181 -5.21 -34.37 45.87
CA GLU A 181 -6.57 -34.96 45.81
C GLU A 181 -6.55 -36.48 46.04
N GLU A 182 -5.57 -37.20 45.47
CA GLU A 182 -5.38 -38.63 45.70
C GLU A 182 -4.99 -38.94 47.15
N GLY A 183 -4.10 -38.13 47.74
CA GLY A 183 -3.68 -38.27 49.14
C GLY A 183 -4.80 -37.98 50.15
N PHE A 184 -5.75 -37.09 49.81
CA PHE A 184 -6.92 -36.80 50.64
C PHE A 184 -7.95 -37.94 50.60
N SER A 185 -8.17 -38.56 49.43
CA SER A 185 -9.09 -39.69 49.27
C SER A 185 -8.66 -40.95 50.04
N GLN A 186 -7.35 -41.16 50.21
CA GLN A 186 -6.84 -42.29 51.01
C GLN A 186 -6.96 -42.09 52.52
N LYS A 187 -6.97 -40.84 53.01
CA LYS A 187 -7.06 -40.53 54.46
C LYS A 187 -8.49 -40.49 55.02
N ILE A 188 -9.51 -40.37 54.17
CA ILE A 188 -10.93 -40.34 54.59
C ILE A 188 -11.54 -41.77 54.65
N ARG A 189 -10.86 -42.80 54.12
CA ARG A 189 -11.21 -44.22 54.36
C ARG A 189 -10.65 -44.71 55.70
N ILE A 190 -11.24 -44.29 56.83
CA ILE A 190 -11.11 -44.94 58.15
C ILE A 190 -12.49 -45.03 58.76
#